data_AF-A0A835XBG6-F1
#
_entry.id   AF-A0A835XBG6-F1
#
_cell.length_a   1.000
_cell.length_b   1.000
_cell.length_c   1.000
_cell.angle_alpha   90.00
_cell.angle_beta   90.00
_cell.angle_gamma   90.00
#
_symmetry.space_group_name_H-M   'P 1'
#
loop_
_entity.id
_entity.type
_entity.pdbx_description
1 polymer ?
#
loop_
_entity_poly.entity_id
_entity_poly.type
_entity_poly.pdbx_seq_one_letter_code
_entity_poly.pdbx_strand_id
1 'polypeptide(L)' 'MKELEKLKMQTEKGQSIEDKSMQIIESEVGTHQYNELEWPIVRRVIHATADFDFANKNKIIFHKNAIENGITALKKGCN' A
#
# COMPACT_ATOMS: atom_id res chain seq x y z
N MET A 1 -18.76 10.14 -5.14
CA MET A 1 -17.67 11.14 -5.04
C MET A 1 -17.67 11.80 -3.65
N LYS A 2 -18.74 12.55 -3.28
CA LYS A 2 -18.85 13.22 -1.96
C LYS A 2 -18.84 12.29 -0.73
N GLU A 3 -19.18 11.01 -0.89
CA GLU A 3 -19.23 10.05 0.22
C GLU A 3 -17.86 9.44 0.57
N LEU A 4 -16.93 9.38 -0.39
CA LEU A 4 -15.54 8.93 -0.16
C LEU A 4 -14.70 9.97 0.58
N GLU A 5 -15.03 11.26 0.44
CA GLU A 5 -14.36 12.34 1.18
C GLU A 5 -14.68 12.32 2.67
N LYS A 6 -15.85 11.78 3.07
CA LYS A 6 -16.31 11.72 4.47
C LYS A 6 -15.55 10.75 5.36
N LEU A 7 -14.68 9.89 4.81
CA LEU A 7 -13.92 8.88 5.54
C LEU A 7 -12.43 9.23 5.72
N LYS A 8 -11.98 10.41 5.27
CA LYS A 8 -10.60 10.85 5.50
C LYS A 8 -10.41 11.25 6.96
N MET A 9 -9.79 10.36 7.73
CA MET A 9 -9.41 10.58 9.14
C MET A 9 -8.22 11.54 9.32
N GLN A 10 -7.76 12.21 8.26
CA GLN A 10 -6.57 13.07 8.25
C GLN A 10 -6.89 14.45 7.69
N THR A 11 -6.06 15.45 8.05
CA THR A 11 -6.15 16.79 7.47
C THR A 11 -5.84 16.76 5.97
N GLU A 12 -6.35 17.74 5.21
CA GLU A 12 -6.04 17.88 3.78
C GLU A 12 -4.52 17.93 3.53
N LYS A 13 -3.80 18.66 4.39
CA LYS A 13 -2.33 18.72 4.34
C LYS A 13 -1.70 17.35 4.59
N GLY A 14 -2.19 16.60 5.58
CA GLY A 14 -1.73 15.25 5.87
C GLY A 14 -1.89 14.32 4.66
N GLN A 15 -3.06 14.33 4.03
CA GLN A 15 -3.30 13.56 2.81
C GLN A 15 -2.35 13.96 1.69
N SER A 16 -2.15 15.27 1.46
CA SER A 16 -1.24 15.74 0.41
C SER A 16 0.22 15.29 0.61
N ILE A 17 0.65 15.16 1.87
CA ILE A 17 1.99 14.66 2.22
C ILE A 17 2.07 13.16 1.92
N GLU A 18 1.07 12.37 2.32
CA GLU A 18 1.01 10.94 2.02
C GLU A 18 0.97 10.70 0.51
N ASP A 19 0.10 11.41 -0.23
CA ASP A 19 -0.01 11.31 -1.68
C ASP A 19 1.34 11.60 -2.35
N LYS A 20 2.04 12.64 -1.90
CA LYS A 20 3.36 12.99 -2.41
C LYS A 20 4.42 11.94 -2.08
N SER A 21 4.37 11.35 -0.87
CA SER A 21 5.26 10.26 -0.48
C SER A 21 5.03 9.02 -1.37
N MET A 22 3.77 8.65 -1.63
CA MET A 22 3.44 7.52 -2.51
C MET A 22 3.97 7.75 -3.94
N GLN A 23 3.85 8.97 -4.47
CA GLN A 23 4.42 9.33 -5.77
C GLN A 23 5.95 9.21 -5.80
N ILE A 24 6.63 9.65 -4.74
CA ILE A 24 8.08 9.54 -4.64
C ILE A 24 8.51 8.07 -4.61
N ILE A 25 7.84 7.25 -3.81
CA ILE A 25 8.14 5.81 -3.73
C ILE A 25 7.95 5.14 -5.09
N GLU A 26 6.84 5.44 -5.78
CA GLU A 26 6.57 4.95 -7.13
C GLU A 26 7.70 5.29 -8.10
N SER A 27 8.14 6.56 -8.12
CA SER A 27 9.18 7.01 -9.03
C SER A 27 10.56 6.42 -8.72
N GLU A 28 10.88 6.23 -7.44
CA GLU A 28 12.19 5.73 -7.01
C GLU A 28 12.32 4.21 -7.21
N VAL A 29 11.25 3.45 -6.93
CA VAL A 29 11.22 2.00 -7.20
C VAL A 29 11.18 1.73 -8.70
N GLY A 30 10.43 2.52 -9.46
CA GLY A 30 10.29 2.31 -10.90
C GLY A 30 9.64 0.96 -11.21
N THR A 31 10.27 0.16 -12.07
CA THR A 31 9.70 -1.12 -12.51
C THR A 31 9.79 -2.19 -11.41
N HIS A 32 8.65 -2.77 -11.06
CA HIS A 32 8.55 -3.91 -10.14
C HIS A 32 7.67 -5.03 -10.72
N GLN A 33 7.71 -6.22 -10.11
CA GLN A 33 6.94 -7.39 -10.56
C GLN A 33 5.60 -7.58 -9.83
N TYR A 34 5.30 -6.74 -8.84
CA TYR A 34 4.05 -6.80 -8.09
C TYR A 34 2.85 -6.43 -8.95
N ASN A 35 1.75 -7.16 -8.78
CA ASN A 35 0.47 -6.84 -9.42
C ASN A 35 -0.24 -5.66 -8.72
N GLU A 36 -1.39 -5.26 -9.28
CA GLU A 36 -2.18 -4.11 -8.79
C GLU A 36 -2.65 -4.23 -7.34
N LEU A 37 -2.79 -5.46 -6.82
CA LEU A 37 -3.19 -5.71 -5.42
C LEU A 37 -1.99 -5.79 -4.48
N GLU A 38 -0.87 -6.31 -4.96
CA GLU A 38 0.37 -6.48 -4.17
C GLU A 38 1.11 -5.16 -3.99
N TRP A 39 1.22 -4.35 -5.05
CA TRP A 39 2.01 -3.14 -5.03
C TRP A 39 1.58 -2.13 -3.95
N PRO A 40 0.28 -1.83 -3.76
CA PRO A 40 -0.15 -0.94 -2.68
C PRO A 40 0.28 -1.40 -1.28
N ILE A 41 0.40 -2.71 -1.05
CA ILE A 41 0.86 -3.28 0.22
C ILE A 41 2.36 -3.04 0.38
N VAL A 42 3.17 -3.37 -0.64
CA VAL A 42 4.62 -3.15 -0.64
C VAL A 42 4.93 -1.67 -0.46
N ARG A 43 4.24 -0.80 -1.22
CA ARG A 43 4.40 0.66 -1.14
C ARG A 43 4.10 1.21 0.25
N ARG A 44 3.09 0.66 0.95
CA ARG A 44 2.80 1.01 2.35
C ARG A 44 3.87 0.54 3.34
N VAL A 45 4.48 -0.62 3.11
CA VAL A 45 5.61 -1.09 3.92
C VAL A 45 6.81 -0.16 3.76
N ILE A 46 7.15 0.22 2.52
CA ILE A 46 8.23 1.19 2.25
C ILE A 46 7.90 2.54 2.89
N HIS A 47 6.68 3.04 2.75
CA HIS A 47 6.28 4.30 3.38
C HIS A 47 6.46 4.30 4.89
N ALA A 48 6.13 3.20 5.56
CA ALA A 48 6.26 3.07 7.01
C ALA A 48 7.70 2.90 7.50
N THR A 49 8.62 2.47 6.63
CA THR A 49 10.00 2.08 7.00
C THR A 49 11.09 2.92 6.36
N ALA A 50 10.77 3.68 5.31
CA ALA A 50 11.69 4.34 4.39
C ALA A 50 12.74 3.40 3.76
N ASP A 51 12.46 2.10 3.70
CA ASP A 51 13.38 1.08 3.17
C ASP A 51 12.89 0.54 1.81
N PHE A 52 13.59 0.90 0.75
CA PHE A 52 13.29 0.49 -0.63
C PHE A 52 13.67 -0.97 -0.94
N ASP A 53 14.46 -1.63 -0.09
CA ASP A 53 14.86 -3.02 -0.33
C ASP A 53 13.66 -3.98 -0.28
N PHE A 54 12.53 -3.59 0.35
CA PHE A 54 11.27 -4.36 0.30
C PHE A 54 10.64 -4.48 -1.10
N ALA A 55 11.05 -3.64 -2.06
CA ALA A 55 10.71 -3.81 -3.46
C ALA A 55 11.81 -4.50 -4.29
N ASN A 56 13.04 -4.55 -3.77
CA ASN A 56 14.24 -4.96 -4.50
C ASN A 56 14.87 -6.21 -3.89
N LYS A 57 15.95 -6.07 -3.09
CA LYS A 57 16.77 -7.19 -2.60
C LYS A 57 16.01 -8.07 -1.61
N ASN A 58 15.21 -7.47 -0.76
CA ASN A 58 14.41 -8.13 0.28
C ASN A 58 12.92 -8.12 -0.10
N LYS A 59 12.62 -8.46 -1.36
CA LYS A 59 11.27 -8.42 -1.91
C LYS A 59 10.27 -9.20 -1.05
N ILE A 60 9.09 -8.60 -0.84
CA ILE A 60 7.97 -9.25 -0.17
C ILE A 60 7.43 -10.35 -1.08
N ILE A 61 7.15 -11.52 -0.52
CA ILE A 61 6.60 -12.67 -1.26
C ILE A 61 5.16 -12.89 -0.84
N PHE A 62 4.27 -12.92 -1.81
CA PHE A 62 2.84 -13.17 -1.59
C PHE A 62 2.50 -14.61 -1.95
N HIS A 63 1.80 -15.31 -1.06
CA HIS A 63 1.11 -16.52 -1.44
C HIS A 63 -0.03 -16.18 -2.42
N LYS A 64 -0.30 -17.05 -3.41
CA LYS A 64 -1.25 -16.81 -4.50
C LYS A 64 -2.61 -16.24 -4.05
N ASN A 65 -3.12 -16.73 -2.92
CA ASN A 65 -4.43 -16.35 -2.39
C ASN A 65 -4.34 -15.44 -1.14
N ALA A 66 -3.16 -14.91 -0.79
CA ALA A 66 -2.95 -14.19 0.46
C ALA A 66 -3.88 -12.97 0.59
N ILE A 67 -3.93 -12.14 -0.46
CA ILE A 67 -4.67 -10.88 -0.44
C ILE A 67 -6.18 -11.15 -0.44
N GLU A 68 -6.66 -12.02 -1.33
CA GLU A 68 -8.09 -12.35 -1.42
C GLU A 68 -8.61 -12.99 -0.13
N ASN A 69 -7.88 -13.95 0.43
CA ASN A 69 -8.25 -14.59 1.69
C ASN A 69 -8.19 -13.61 2.85
N GLY A 70 -7.17 -12.74 2.89
CA GLY A 70 -7.06 -11.69 3.92
C GLY A 70 -8.25 -10.73 3.89
N ILE A 71 -8.60 -10.21 2.71
CA ILE A 71 -9.77 -9.34 2.54
C ILE A 71 -11.06 -10.06 2.95
N THR A 72 -11.22 -11.32 2.53
CA THR A 72 -12.40 -12.12 2.87
C THR A 72 -12.50 -12.38 4.37
N ALA A 73 -11.39 -12.70 5.03
CA ALA A 73 -11.34 -12.96 6.46
C ALA A 73 -11.66 -11.69 7.27
N LEU A 74 -11.08 -10.54 6.91
CA LEU A 74 -11.37 -9.25 7.55
C LEU A 74 -12.85 -8.88 7.39
N LYS A 75 -13.44 -9.05 6.19
CA LYS A 75 -14.88 -8.84 5.97
C LYS A 75 -15.77 -9.76 6.80
N LYS A 76 -15.28 -10.95 7.16
CA LYS A 76 -15.95 -11.91 8.04
C LYS A 76 -15.69 -11.66 9.53
N GLY A 77 -14.91 -10.64 9.89
CA GLY A 77 -14.60 -10.30 11.27
C GLY A 77 -13.63 -11.28 11.94
N CYS A 78 -12.66 -11.83 11.20
CA CYS A 78 -11.56 -12.58 11.82
C CYS A 78 -10.80 -11.69 12.82
N ASN A 79 -10.21 -12.31 13.84
CA ASN A 79 -9.35 -11.67 14.84
C ASN A 79 -7.91 -11.59 14.32
#